data_AF-A0AAU9CMS6-F1
#
_entry.id   AF-A0AAU9CMS6-F1
#
_cell.length_a   1.000
_cell.length_b   1.000
_cell.length_c   1.000
_cell.angle_alpha   90.00
_cell.angle_beta   90.00
_cell.angle_gamma   90.00
#
_symmetry.space_group_name_H-M   'P 1'
#
loop_
_entity.id
_entity.type
_entity.pdbx_description
1 polymer ?
#
loop_
_entity_poly.entity_id
_entity_poly.type
_entity_poly.pdbx_seq_one_letter_code
_entity_poly.pdbx_strand_id
1 'polypeptide(L)'
;MNLTHLTTVQKALWSILIAQIVLIVFFGAFKFEKITLFLYTGAWIGIGVAWYVLRDRAAWTRIKVIASVFGVQILAFVFLDLARMNDLLLEEIGFLSIGVWTGILLGTLLETIDRLEKRLLAFERREKAAEEAGE
;
A
#
# COMPACT_ATOMS: atom_id res chain seq x y z
N MET A 1 12.71 -5.71 -17.75
CA MET A 1 12.23 -4.32 -17.63
C MET A 1 13.33 -3.53 -16.94
N ASN A 2 13.93 -2.53 -17.58
CA ASN A 2 15.09 -1.82 -17.04
C ASN A 2 14.62 -0.83 -15.95
N LEU A 3 14.82 -1.16 -14.66
CA LEU A 3 14.28 -0.43 -13.51
C LEU A 3 15.12 0.81 -13.10
N THR A 4 16.09 1.20 -13.93
CA THR A 4 17.07 2.26 -13.62
C THR A 4 16.48 3.67 -13.60
N HIS A 5 15.35 3.91 -14.27
CA HIS A 5 14.68 5.22 -14.31
C HIS A 5 13.59 5.41 -13.25
N LEU A 6 13.31 4.40 -12.43
CA LEU A 6 12.24 4.48 -11.42
C LEU A 6 12.76 5.10 -10.12
N THR A 7 11.97 6.01 -9.57
CA THR A 7 12.16 6.53 -8.20
C THR A 7 12.17 5.38 -7.18
N THR A 8 12.81 5.59 -6.04
CA THR A 8 12.91 4.59 -4.98
C THR A 8 11.53 4.15 -4.49
N VAL A 9 10.57 5.08 -4.45
CA VAL A 9 9.16 4.80 -4.18
C VAL A 9 8.55 3.86 -5.22
N GLN A 10 8.79 4.08 -6.51
CA GLN A 10 8.26 3.21 -7.56
C GLN A 10 8.86 1.80 -7.48
N LYS A 11 10.15 1.68 -7.16
CA LYS A 11 10.79 0.38 -6.91
C LYS A 11 10.14 -0.32 -5.71
N ALA A 12 9.91 0.39 -4.61
CA ALA A 12 9.23 -0.15 -3.44
C ALA A 12 7.82 -0.63 -3.77
N LEU A 13 7.04 0.15 -4.54
CA LEU A 13 5.70 -0.24 -5.00
C LEU A 13 5.74 -1.51 -5.89
N TRP A 14 6.71 -1.61 -6.79
CA TRP A 14 6.90 -2.82 -7.61
C TRP A 14 7.28 -4.03 -6.76
N SER A 15 8.17 -3.87 -5.78
CA SER A 15 8.52 -4.95 -4.85
C SER A 15 7.33 -5.40 -4.02
N ILE A 16 6.49 -4.47 -3.54
CA ILE A 16 5.24 -4.79 -2.83
C ILE A 16 4.29 -5.57 -3.75
N LEU A 17 4.12 -5.14 -5.00
CA LEU A 17 3.26 -5.82 -5.98
C LEU A 17 3.77 -7.24 -6.31
N ILE A 18 5.08 -7.41 -6.48
CA ILE A 18 5.68 -8.72 -6.76
C ILE A 18 5.53 -9.65 -5.55
N ALA A 19 5.87 -9.16 -4.35
CA ALA A 19 5.69 -9.91 -3.11
C ALA A 19 4.23 -10.35 -2.93
N GLN A 20 3.29 -9.48 -3.31
CA GLN A 20 1.87 -9.75 -3.27
C GLN A 20 1.43 -10.88 -4.20
N ILE A 21 1.88 -10.85 -5.46
CA ILE A 21 1.60 -11.91 -6.43
C ILE A 21 2.15 -13.25 -5.91
N VAL A 22 3.37 -13.25 -5.36
CA VAL A 22 3.98 -14.44 -4.76
C VAL A 22 3.15 -14.95 -3.58
N LEU A 23 2.73 -14.06 -2.67
CA LEU A 23 1.88 -14.40 -1.52
C LEU A 23 0.57 -15.06 -1.96
N ILE A 24 -0.13 -14.51 -2.95
CA ILE A 24 -1.39 -15.09 -3.48
C ILE A 24 -1.15 -16.48 -4.07
N VAL A 25 -0.08 -16.67 -4.83
CA VAL A 25 0.25 -17.95 -5.45
C VAL A 25 0.60 -19.00 -4.39
N PHE A 26 1.40 -18.65 -3.38
CA PHE A 26 1.84 -19.56 -2.32
C PHE A 26 0.75 -19.86 -1.29
N PHE A 27 0.03 -18.85 -0.78
CA PHE A 27 -1.06 -19.05 0.18
C PHE A 27 -2.32 -19.62 -0.46
N GLY A 28 -2.48 -19.51 -1.78
CA GLY A 28 -3.49 -20.23 -2.52
C GLY A 28 -3.35 -21.76 -2.48
N ALA A 29 -2.25 -22.29 -1.92
CA ALA A 29 -2.07 -23.70 -1.59
C ALA A 29 -2.57 -24.06 -0.16
N PHE A 30 -2.83 -23.07 0.70
CA PHE A 30 -3.40 -23.25 2.04
C PHE A 30 -4.92 -22.97 2.02
N LYS A 31 -5.64 -23.45 3.03
CA LYS A 31 -7.12 -23.48 3.18
C LYS A 31 -7.86 -22.13 3.06
N PHE A 32 -7.18 -21.01 2.82
CA PHE A 32 -7.82 -19.72 2.55
C PHE A 32 -8.26 -19.64 1.10
N GLU A 33 -9.50 -19.20 0.87
CA GLU A 33 -9.98 -18.94 -0.48
C GLU A 33 -9.14 -17.84 -1.13
N LYS A 34 -8.53 -18.14 -2.29
CA LYS A 34 -7.61 -17.23 -3.00
C LYS A 34 -8.17 -15.82 -3.18
N ILE A 35 -9.49 -15.72 -3.36
CA ILE A 35 -10.24 -14.47 -3.53
C ILE A 35 -10.21 -13.64 -2.23
N THR A 36 -10.42 -14.27 -1.08
CA THR A 36 -10.41 -13.62 0.23
C THR A 36 -9.03 -13.05 0.54
N LEU A 37 -7.96 -13.83 0.31
CA LEU A 37 -6.59 -13.34 0.49
C LEU A 37 -6.31 -12.14 -0.43
N PHE A 38 -6.69 -12.23 -1.71
CA PHE A 38 -6.55 -11.16 -2.69
C PHE A 38 -7.29 -9.88 -2.28
N LEU A 39 -8.53 -10.00 -1.80
CA LEU A 39 -9.33 -8.88 -1.33
C LEU A 39 -8.69 -8.19 -0.12
N TYR A 40 -8.20 -8.96 0.86
CA TYR A 40 -7.50 -8.41 2.02
C TYR A 40 -6.31 -7.57 1.59
N THR A 41 -5.35 -8.19 0.94
CA THR A 41 -4.08 -7.52 0.65
C THR A 41 -4.23 -6.43 -0.40
N GLY A 42 -5.16 -6.57 -1.36
CA GLY A 42 -5.49 -5.52 -2.31
C GLY A 42 -5.97 -4.24 -1.61
N ALA A 43 -6.81 -4.36 -0.59
CA ALA A 43 -7.25 -3.20 0.17
C ALA A 43 -6.16 -2.62 1.06
N TRP A 44 -5.28 -3.44 1.65
CA TRP A 44 -4.16 -2.94 2.47
C TRP A 44 -3.21 -2.09 1.61
N ILE A 45 -2.86 -2.60 0.43
CA ILE A 45 -2.06 -1.86 -0.55
C ILE A 45 -2.81 -0.62 -1.02
N GLY A 46 -4.10 -0.74 -1.34
CA GLY A 46 -4.95 0.38 -1.75
C GLY A 46 -4.99 1.51 -0.72
N ILE A 47 -5.13 1.17 0.56
CA ILE A 47 -5.08 2.11 1.70
C ILE A 47 -3.71 2.76 1.78
N GLY A 48 -2.62 2.01 1.68
CA GLY A 48 -1.26 2.55 1.74
C GLY A 48 -0.92 3.46 0.56
N VAL A 49 -1.32 3.11 -0.65
CA VAL A 49 -1.17 3.95 -1.83
C VAL A 49 -2.02 5.20 -1.71
N ALA A 50 -3.28 5.10 -1.29
CA ALA A 50 -4.15 6.26 -1.07
C ALA A 50 -3.57 7.20 -0.01
N TRP A 51 -3.04 6.65 1.09
CA TRP A 51 -2.39 7.41 2.15
C TRP A 51 -1.17 8.18 1.63
N TYR A 52 -0.35 7.54 0.80
CA TYR A 52 0.83 8.14 0.18
C TYR A 52 0.49 9.21 -0.86
N VAL A 53 -0.41 8.91 -1.80
CA VAL A 53 -0.79 9.83 -2.90
C VAL A 53 -1.52 11.07 -2.35
N LEU A 54 -2.31 10.90 -1.29
CA LEU A 54 -3.07 11.98 -0.67
C LEU A 54 -2.33 12.63 0.52
N ARG A 55 -1.02 12.42 0.67
CA ARG A 55 -0.21 12.98 1.77
C ARG A 55 -0.31 14.51 1.91
N ASP A 56 -0.43 15.21 0.78
CA ASP A 56 -0.50 16.68 0.71
C ASP A 56 -1.95 17.21 0.82
N ARG A 57 -2.93 16.32 0.97
CA ARG A 57 -4.35 16.67 1.12
C ARG A 57 -4.74 16.73 2.60
N ALA A 58 -5.83 17.45 2.88
CA ALA A 58 -6.40 17.53 4.22
C ALA A 58 -6.67 16.13 4.81
N ALA A 59 -6.40 15.96 6.10
CA ALA A 59 -6.57 14.68 6.81
C ALA A 59 -7.97 14.08 6.60
N TRP A 60 -9.00 14.93 6.57
CA TRP A 60 -10.38 14.51 6.32
C TRP A 60 -10.58 13.85 4.94
N THR A 61 -9.91 14.34 3.90
CA THR A 61 -9.96 13.73 2.57
C THR A 61 -9.29 12.35 2.57
N ARG A 62 -8.16 12.20 3.29
CA ARG A 62 -7.45 10.93 3.43
C ARG A 62 -8.33 9.90 4.15
N ILE A 63 -8.93 10.29 5.27
CA ILE A 63 -9.83 9.44 6.06
C ILE A 63 -11.03 9.00 5.22
N LYS A 64 -11.65 9.93 4.47
CA LYS A 64 -12.78 9.60 3.57
C LYS A 64 -12.41 8.54 2.54
N VAL A 65 -11.27 8.69 1.87
CA VAL A 65 -10.83 7.73 0.85
C VAL A 65 -10.53 6.36 1.47
N ILE A 66 -9.84 6.33 2.62
CA ILE A 66 -9.60 5.08 3.36
C ILE A 66 -10.92 4.41 3.76
N ALA A 67 -11.86 5.18 4.32
CA ALA A 67 -13.17 4.69 4.71
C ALA A 67 -13.95 4.15 3.51
N SER A 68 -13.83 4.78 2.32
CA SER A 68 -14.43 4.27 1.09
C SER A 68 -13.80 2.95 0.63
N VAL A 69 -12.46 2.83 0.66
CA VAL A 69 -11.76 1.57 0.32
C VAL A 69 -12.19 0.45 1.27
N PHE A 70 -12.25 0.76 2.57
CA PHE A 70 -12.71 -0.16 3.62
C PHE A 70 -14.19 -0.55 3.42
N GLY A 71 -15.05 0.41 3.11
CA GLY A 71 -16.47 0.17 2.87
C GLY A 71 -16.74 -0.71 1.64
N VAL A 72 -16.04 -0.47 0.53
CA VAL A 72 -16.10 -1.33 -0.67
C VAL A 72 -15.66 -2.75 -0.35
N GLN A 73 -14.65 -2.90 0.50
CA GLN A 73 -14.15 -4.20 0.91
C GLN A 73 -15.17 -4.95 1.79
N ILE A 74 -15.80 -4.28 2.76
CA ILE A 74 -16.90 -4.87 3.53
C ILE A 74 -18.03 -5.32 2.61
N LEU A 75 -18.43 -4.49 1.63
CA LEU A 75 -19.46 -4.88 0.68
C LEU A 75 -19.05 -6.13 -0.12
N ALA A 76 -17.80 -6.21 -0.59
CA ALA A 76 -17.29 -7.38 -1.30
C ALA A 76 -17.35 -8.65 -0.43
N PHE A 77 -17.01 -8.55 0.85
CA PHE A 77 -17.14 -9.66 1.80
C PHE A 77 -18.59 -10.06 2.04
N VAL A 78 -19.49 -9.10 2.26
CA VAL A 78 -20.94 -9.37 2.41
C VAL A 78 -21.49 -10.07 1.15
N PHE A 79 -21.09 -9.66 -0.05
CA PHE A 79 -21.51 -10.33 -1.28
C PHE A 79 -20.97 -11.75 -1.41
N LEU A 80 -19.70 -11.98 -1.04
CA LEU A 80 -19.10 -13.31 -1.06
C LEU A 80 -19.71 -14.23 0.00
N ASP A 81 -20.03 -13.68 1.17
CA ASP A 81 -20.65 -14.42 2.26
C ASP A 81 -22.11 -14.77 1.98
N LEU A 82 -22.90 -13.83 1.43
CA LEU A 82 -24.24 -14.14 0.91
C LEU A 82 -24.22 -15.23 -0.17
N ALA A 83 -23.11 -15.34 -0.91
CA ALA A 83 -22.91 -16.38 -1.91
C ALA A 83 -22.40 -17.72 -1.36
N ARG A 84 -21.84 -17.75 -0.13
CA ARG A 84 -21.20 -18.94 0.48
C ARG A 84 -21.78 -19.38 1.84
N MET A 85 -22.74 -18.65 2.41
CA MET A 85 -23.43 -18.93 3.69
C MET A 85 -22.46 -19.36 4.81
N ASN A 86 -21.51 -18.51 5.21
CA ASN A 86 -20.50 -18.88 6.19
C ASN A 86 -20.44 -17.87 7.36
N ASP A 87 -20.43 -18.34 8.62
CA ASP A 87 -20.48 -17.49 9.82
C ASP A 87 -19.16 -16.70 10.12
N LEU A 88 -18.32 -16.44 9.10
CA LEU A 88 -16.97 -15.90 9.26
C LEU A 88 -16.89 -14.36 9.26
N LEU A 89 -17.98 -13.63 9.00
CA LEU A 89 -17.99 -12.17 8.86
C LEU A 89 -17.30 -11.42 10.02
N LEU A 90 -17.47 -11.88 11.25
CA LEU A 90 -16.87 -11.21 12.42
C LEU A 90 -15.34 -11.37 12.48
N GLU A 91 -14.84 -12.58 12.15
CA GLU A 91 -13.40 -12.83 12.05
C GLU A 91 -12.79 -12.05 10.88
N GLU A 92 -13.54 -11.93 9.78
CA GLU A 92 -13.13 -11.19 8.60
C GLU A 92 -12.99 -9.69 8.86
N ILE A 93 -13.94 -9.09 9.61
CA ILE A 93 -13.86 -7.70 10.05
C ILE A 93 -12.63 -7.47 10.97
N GLY A 94 -12.33 -8.43 11.84
CA GLY A 94 -11.12 -8.42 12.67
C GLY A 94 -9.84 -8.36 11.83
N PHE A 95 -9.72 -9.21 10.81
CA PHE A 95 -8.59 -9.19 9.87
C PHE A 95 -8.54 -7.91 9.02
N LEU A 96 -9.68 -7.36 8.63
CA LEU A 96 -9.79 -6.10 7.90
C LEU A 96 -9.18 -4.94 8.69
N SER A 97 -9.39 -4.90 10.01
CA SER A 97 -8.88 -3.83 10.87
C SER A 97 -7.34 -3.80 10.93
N ILE A 98 -6.69 -4.97 11.03
CA ILE A 98 -5.23 -5.12 10.94
C ILE A 98 -4.74 -4.59 9.58
N GLY A 99 -5.53 -4.85 8.55
CA GLY A 99 -5.30 -4.37 7.20
C GLY A 99 -5.23 -2.87 7.03
N VAL A 100 -6.16 -2.15 7.65
CA VAL A 100 -6.18 -0.68 7.61
C VAL A 100 -4.90 -0.12 8.21
N TRP A 101 -4.49 -0.61 9.38
CA TRP A 101 -3.26 -0.17 10.03
C TRP A 101 -2.02 -0.52 9.22
N THR A 102 -1.98 -1.73 8.65
CA THR A 102 -0.88 -2.16 7.76
C THR A 102 -0.78 -1.26 6.54
N GLY A 103 -1.91 -0.91 5.92
CA GLY A 103 -1.96 0.03 4.81
C GLY A 103 -1.45 1.41 5.19
N ILE A 104 -1.91 1.98 6.31
CA ILE A 104 -1.45 3.30 6.79
C ILE A 104 0.07 3.29 7.05
N LEU A 105 0.60 2.23 7.67
CA LEU A 105 2.04 2.07 7.90
C LEU A 105 2.81 2.02 6.59
N LEU A 106 2.33 1.24 5.61
CA LEU A 106 2.93 1.15 4.28
C LEU A 106 2.95 2.52 3.58
N GLY A 107 1.84 3.26 3.63
CA GLY A 107 1.78 4.61 3.07
C GLY A 107 2.76 5.58 3.74
N THR A 108 2.89 5.49 5.07
CA THR A 108 3.81 6.33 5.86
C THR A 108 5.27 5.99 5.57
N LEU A 109 5.58 4.70 5.35
CA LEU A 109 6.89 4.24 4.91
C LEU A 109 7.24 4.80 3.52
N LEU A 110 6.31 4.71 2.57
CA LEU A 110 6.51 5.29 1.23
C LEU A 110 6.74 6.80 1.30
N GLU A 111 6.02 7.51 2.16
CA GLU A 111 6.21 8.94 2.39
C GLU A 111 7.59 9.25 2.97
N THR A 112 8.06 8.43 3.90
CA THR A 112 9.40 8.58 4.49
C THR A 112 10.49 8.34 3.44
N ILE A 113 10.34 7.30 2.61
CA ILE A 113 11.24 7.01 1.50
C ILE A 113 11.30 8.19 0.53
N ASP A 114 10.15 8.74 0.11
CA ASP A 114 10.10 9.90 -0.79
C ASP A 114 10.78 11.14 -0.18
N ARG A 115 10.56 11.40 1.11
CA ARG A 115 11.23 12.51 1.82
C ARG A 115 12.74 12.33 1.89
N LEU A 116 13.21 11.10 2.15
CA LEU A 116 14.64 10.80 2.20
C LEU A 116 15.28 10.94 0.81
N GLU A 117 14.63 10.42 -0.24
CA GLU A 117 15.09 10.53 -1.62
C GLU A 117 15.24 11.99 -2.06
N LYS A 118 14.25 12.83 -1.74
CA LYS A 118 14.31 14.28 -2.02
C LYS A 118 15.42 14.99 -1.27
N ARG A 119 15.67 14.63 0.00
CA ARG A 119 16.76 15.20 0.79
C ARG A 119 18.12 14.82 0.21
N LEU A 120 18.28 13.56 -0.19
CA LEU A 120 19.53 13.05 -0.76
C LEU A 120 19.87 13.76 -2.07
N LEU A 121 18.89 13.91 -2.97
CA LEU A 121 19.04 14.67 -4.21
C LEU A 121 19.36 16.16 -3.96
N ALA A 122 18.83 16.75 -2.89
CA ALA A 122 19.14 18.13 -2.53
C ALA A 122 20.58 18.29 -2.00
N PHE A 123 21.10 17.28 -1.30
CA PHE A 123 22.51 17.24 -0.88
C PHE A 123 23.43 17.10 -2.07
N GLU A 124 23.18 16.14 -2.98
CA GLU A 124 23.99 15.93 -4.18
C GLU A 124 24.07 17.18 -5.06
N ARG A 125 22.97 17.93 -5.20
CA ARG A 125 22.97 19.20 -5.96
C ARG A 125 23.80 20.30 -5.29
N ARG A 126 23.82 20.35 -3.96
CA ARG A 126 24.61 21.35 -3.21
C ARG A 126 26.09 21.02 -3.26
N GLU A 127 26.44 19.74 -3.18
CA GLU A 127 27.82 19.28 -3.29
C GLU A 127 28.38 19.60 -4.68
N LYS A 128 27.67 19.27 -5.76
CA LYS A 128 28.06 19.65 -7.13
C LYS A 128 28.22 21.15 -7.32
N ALA A 129 27.28 21.95 -6.80
CA ALA A 129 27.37 23.40 -6.89
C ALA A 129 28.54 23.98 -6.06
N ALA A 130 28.96 23.30 -4.99
CA ALA A 130 30.12 23.69 -4.19
C ALA A 130 31.44 23.28 -4.86
N GLU A 131 31.48 22.13 -5.54
CA GLU A 131 32.61 21.73 -6.39
C GLU A 131 32.80 22.71 -7.56
N GLU A 132 31.73 23.07 -8.26
CA GLU A 132 31.76 24.03 -9.39
C GLU A 132 32.08 25.48 -8.96
N ALA A 133 31.90 25.84 -7.67
CA ALA A 133 32.22 27.17 -7.14
C ALA A 133 33.60 27.25 -6.45
N GLY A 134 34.23 26.10 -6.22
CA GLY A 134 35.56 25.96 -5.64
C GLY A 134 36.68 25.75 -6.68
N GLU A 135 36.32 25.52 -7.94
CA GLU A 135 37.16 25.69 -9.15
C GLU A 135 37.05 27.12 -9.70
#